data_AF-A0A972X134-F1
#
_entry.id   AF-A0A972X134-F1
#
_cell.length_a   1.000
_cell.length_b   1.000
_cell.length_c   1.000
_cell.angle_alpha   90.00
_cell.angle_beta   90.00
_cell.angle_gamma   90.00
#
_symmetry.space_group_name_H-M   'P 1'
#
loop_
_entity.id
_entity.type
_entity.pdbx_description
1 polymer ?
#
loop_
_entity_poly.entity_id
_entity_poly.type
_entity_poly.pdbx_seq_one_letter_code
_entity_poly.pdbx_strand_id
1 'polypeptide(L)' 'MRKSYDFSKSKKNPYAKQLKQQVTIRLEKNVIDYFKNLADETGIAYQLLINLYLKDCVLSGKKPSFNWKHVA' A
#
# COMPACT_ATOMS: atom_id res chain seq x y z
N MET A 1 -10.04 35.61 -5.94
CA MET A 1 -8.87 34.72 -5.74
C MET A 1 -7.60 35.57 -5.81
N ARG A 2 -6.64 35.42 -4.89
CA ARG A 2 -5.42 36.26 -4.87
C ARG A 2 -4.48 35.87 -6.01
N LYS A 3 -3.80 36.87 -6.60
CA LYS A 3 -2.92 36.71 -7.78
C LYS A 3 -1.58 36.01 -7.45
N SER A 4 -1.10 36.11 -6.21
CA SER A 4 0.08 35.37 -5.75
C SER A 4 0.05 35.14 -4.24
N TYR A 5 0.76 34.11 -3.80
CA TYR A 5 1.00 33.79 -2.41
C TYR A 5 2.51 33.74 -2.19
N ASP A 6 2.98 34.44 -1.16
CA ASP A 6 4.38 34.38 -0.73
C ASP A 6 4.54 33.26 0.30
N PHE A 7 5.34 32.26 -0.07
CA PHE A 7 5.61 31.08 0.75
C PHE A 7 6.98 31.13 1.46
N SER A 8 7.68 32.25 1.43
CA SER A 8 9.02 32.42 2.02
C SER A 8 9.13 32.04 3.51
N LYS A 9 8.04 32.14 4.27
CA LYS A 9 7.95 31.75 5.69
C LYS A 9 7.21 30.42 5.94
N SER A 10 6.97 29.62 4.90
CA SER A 10 6.16 28.41 5.01
C SER A 10 6.92 27.26 5.64
N LYS A 11 6.29 26.60 6.61
CA LYS A 11 6.84 25.41 7.27
C LYS A 11 6.55 24.17 6.42
N LYS A 12 7.56 23.32 6.21
CA LYS A 12 7.42 22.06 5.46
C LYS A 12 6.35 21.19 6.13
N ASN A 13 5.41 20.70 5.34
CA ASN A 13 4.31 19.87 5.85
C ASN A 13 4.90 18.60 6.53
N PRO A 14 4.66 18.38 7.83
CA PRO A 14 5.17 17.20 8.54
C PRO A 14 4.61 15.88 7.99
N TYR A 15 3.44 15.91 7.34
CA TYR A 15 2.80 14.76 6.71
C TYR A 15 3.36 14.45 5.31
N ALA A 16 4.22 15.31 4.75
CA ALA A 16 4.84 15.06 3.44
C ALA A 16 5.70 13.78 3.42
N LYS A 17 6.21 13.34 4.58
CA LYS A 17 6.96 12.07 4.72
C LYS A 17 6.08 10.82 4.66
N GLN A 18 4.76 10.97 4.82
CA GLN A 18 3.79 9.87 4.83
C GLN A 18 3.03 9.76 3.51
N LEU A 19 3.48 10.49 2.47
CA LEU A 19 2.88 10.40 1.15
C LEU A 19 3.03 8.98 0.61
N LYS A 20 1.90 8.43 0.14
CA LYS A 20 1.88 7.13 -0.52
C LYS A 20 2.75 7.22 -1.77
N GLN A 21 3.74 6.34 -1.87
CA GLN A 21 4.52 6.20 -3.09
C GLN A 21 3.74 5.32 -4.07
N GLN A 22 3.52 5.83 -5.29
CA GLN A 22 2.95 5.04 -6.36
C GLN A 22 4.00 4.04 -6.85
N VAL A 23 3.68 2.75 -6.79
CA VAL A 23 4.54 1.67 -7.26
C VAL A 23 3.73 0.71 -8.13
N THR A 24 4.36 0.18 -9.18
CA THR A 24 3.77 -0.87 -10.02
C THR A 24 4.29 -2.22 -9.54
N ILE A 25 3.41 -3.02 -8.95
CA ILE A 25 3.72 -4.37 -8.47
C ILE A 25 3.05 -5.38 -9.40
N ARG A 26 3.82 -6.33 -9.92
CA ARG A 26 3.25 -7.47 -10.66
C ARG A 26 2.73 -8.50 -9.66
N LEU A 27 1.44 -8.80 -9.72
CA LEU A 27 0.78 -9.78 -8.88
C LEU A 27 0.19 -10.87 -9.76
N GLU A 28 0.16 -12.10 -9.25
CA GLU A 28 -0.53 -13.20 -9.90
C GLU A 28 -2.05 -12.98 -9.90
N LYS A 29 -2.74 -13.54 -10.90
CA LYS A 29 -4.19 -13.33 -11.09
C LYS A 29 -5.01 -13.85 -9.90
N ASN A 30 -4.67 -15.04 -9.39
CA ASN A 30 -5.27 -15.65 -8.20
C ASN A 30 -5.22 -14.72 -6.96
N VAL A 31 -4.10 -14.03 -6.74
CA VAL A 31 -3.92 -13.10 -5.62
C VAL A 31 -4.84 -11.89 -5.80
N ILE A 32 -4.91 -11.33 -7.01
CA ILE A 32 -5.81 -10.21 -7.31
C ILE A 32 -7.27 -10.61 -7.08
N ASP A 33 -7.67 -11.77 -7.57
CA ASP A 33 -9.06 -12.25 -7.45
C ASP A 33 -9.43 -12.49 -5.98
N TYR A 34 -8.52 -13.04 -5.17
CA TYR A 34 -8.73 -13.18 -3.72
C TYR A 34 -9.01 -11.83 -3.03
N PHE A 35 -8.17 -10.81 -3.28
CA PHE A 35 -8.34 -9.50 -2.65
C PHE A 35 -9.55 -8.73 -3.20
N LYS A 36 -10.02 -9.03 -4.42
CA LYS A 36 -11.27 -8.48 -4.95
C LYS A 36 -12.49 -9.07 -4.24
N ASN A 37 -12.54 -10.39 -4.06
CA ASN A 37 -13.63 -11.02 -3.30
C ASN A 37 -13.66 -10.49 -1.85
N LEU A 38 -12.49 -10.37 -1.22
CA LEU A 38 -12.38 -9.80 0.12
C LEU A 38 -12.80 -8.32 0.17
N ALA A 39 -12.58 -7.57 -0.91
CA ALA A 39 -13.04 -6.20 -1.04
C ALA A 39 -14.57 -6.10 -1.12
N ASP A 40 -15.19 -7.02 -1.85
CA ASP A 40 -16.65 -7.11 -1.97
C ASP A 40 -17.31 -7.47 -0.63
N GLU A 41 -16.69 -8.34 0.15
CA GLU A 41 -17.17 -8.72 1.49
C GLU A 41 -17.00 -7.60 2.53
N THR A 42 -15.87 -6.89 2.51
CA THR A 42 -15.53 -5.88 3.53
C THR A 42 -15.96 -4.46 3.16
N GLY A 43 -16.31 -4.22 1.89
CA GLY A 43 -16.59 -2.90 1.34
C GLY A 43 -15.35 -2.00 1.19
N ILE A 44 -14.14 -2.55 1.39
CA ILE A 44 -12.88 -1.81 1.32
C ILE A 44 -12.20 -2.12 -0.01
N ALA A 45 -11.73 -1.09 -0.73
CA ALA A 45 -11.02 -1.30 -2.00
C ALA A 45 -9.85 -2.29 -1.88
N TYR A 46 -9.74 -3.24 -2.81
CA TYR A 46 -8.71 -4.30 -2.81
C TYR A 46 -7.28 -3.74 -2.70
N GLN A 47 -7.01 -2.58 -3.32
CA GLN A 47 -5.70 -1.91 -3.24
C GLN A 47 -5.35 -1.47 -1.81
N LEU A 48 -6.35 -1.01 -1.05
CA LEU A 48 -6.18 -0.62 0.34
C LEU A 48 -5.97 -1.85 1.21
N LEU A 49 -6.70 -2.94 0.98
CA LEU A 49 -6.51 -4.21 1.67
C LEU A 49 -5.10 -4.75 1.48
N ILE A 50 -4.61 -4.79 0.23
CA ILE A 50 -3.23 -5.22 -0.06
C ILE A 50 -2.23 -4.38 0.75
N ASN A 51 -2.39 -3.06 0.75
CA ASN A 51 -1.50 -2.17 1.50
C ASN A 51 -1.58 -2.39 3.03
N LEU A 52 -2.77 -2.67 3.56
CA LEU A 52 -2.95 -2.96 4.99
C LEU A 52 -2.26 -4.27 5.38
N TYR A 53 -2.39 -5.32 4.57
CA TYR A 53 -1.69 -6.58 4.80
C TYR A 53 -0.17 -6.43 4.69
N LEU A 54 0.33 -5.66 3.73
CA LEU A 54 1.77 -5.35 3.65
C LEU A 54 2.25 -4.60 4.88
N LYS A 55 1.46 -3.65 5.40
CA LYS A 55 1.78 -2.93 6.63
C LYS A 55 1.82 -3.87 7.84
N ASP A 56 0.85 -4.78 7.96
CA ASP A 56 0.85 -5.80 9.01
C ASP A 56 2.09 -6.71 8.94
N CYS A 57 2.50 -7.12 7.74
CA CYS A 57 3.73 -7.91 7.55
C CYS A 57 4.97 -7.17 8.05
N VAL A 58 5.08 -5.87 7.78
CA VAL A 58 6.19 -5.03 8.27
C VAL A 58 6.17 -4.91 9.79
N LEU A 59 5.00 -4.66 10.38
CA LEU A 59 4.84 -4.53 11.83
C LEU A 59 5.13 -5.85 12.57
N SER A 60 4.68 -6.96 12.00
CA SER A 60 4.91 -8.30 12.53
C SER A 60 6.34 -8.81 12.30
N GLY A 61 7.16 -8.11 11.50
CA GLY A 61 8.49 -8.56 11.12
C GLY A 61 8.50 -9.90 10.38
N LYS A 62 7.42 -10.23 9.66
CA LYS A 62 7.27 -11.50 8.93
C LYS A 62 8.37 -11.56 7.86
N LYS A 63 9.30 -12.49 8.03
CA LYS A 63 10.35 -12.78 7.05
C LYS A 63 9.91 -13.98 6.20
N PRO A 64 10.08 -13.94 4.88
CA PRO A 64 9.81 -15.10 4.05
C PRO A 64 10.75 -16.24 4.45
N SER A 65 10.19 -17.40 4.80
CA SER A 65 10.94 -18.63 4.94
C SER A 65 11.05 -19.29 3.56
N PHE A 66 12.26 -19.34 3.02
CA PHE A 66 12.55 -19.93 1.69
C PHE A 66 12.53 -21.46 1.69
N ASN A 67 11.58 -22.10 2.40
CA ASN A 67 11.38 -23.54 2.29
C ASN A 67 10.46 -23.84 1.09
N TRP A 68 10.93 -23.49 -0.11
CA TRP A 68 10.23 -23.81 -1.36
C TRP A 68 10.32 -25.32 -1.56
N LYS A 69 9.29 -26.05 -1.11
CA LYS A 69 9.01 -27.35 -1.70
C LYS A 69 8.61 -27.06 -3.15
N HIS A 70 9.49 -27.38 -4.08
CA HIS A 70 9.12 -27.45 -5.49
C HIS A 70 7.88 -28.34 -5.59
N VAL A 71 6.73 -27.74 -5.85
CA VAL A 71 5.55 -28.49 -6.27
C VAL A 71 5.79 -28.76 -7.75
N ALA A 72 6.16 -30.01 -8.04
CA ALA A 72 6.30 -30.54 -9.39
C ALA A 72 4.93 -30.61 -10.09
#